data_AF-A0A2M6VP70-F1
#
_entry.id   AF-A0A2M6VP70-F1
#
_cell.length_a   1.000
_cell.length_b   1.000
_cell.length_c   1.000
_cell.angle_alpha   90.00
_cell.angle_beta   90.00
_cell.angle_gamma   90.00
#
_symmetry.space_group_name_H-M   'P 1'
#
loop_
_entity.id
_entity.type
_entity.pdbx_description
1 polymer ?
#
loop_
_entity_poly.entity_id
_entity_poly.type
_entity_poly.pdbx_seq_one_letter_code
_entity_poly.pdbx_strand_id
1 'polypeptide(L)' 'MTHKALTIDGLETVYDALATAIDQAGADKAQLFLVKLALLNANALADETLFQQQITAALQDL' A
#
# COMPACT_ATOMS: atom_id res chain seq x y z
N MET A 1 14.15 7.04 -17.25
CA MET A 1 13.46 6.10 -16.34
C MET A 1 12.07 6.67 -16.07
N THR A 2 11.07 6.28 -16.85
CA THR A 2 9.68 6.70 -16.62
C THR A 2 9.20 6.02 -15.35
N HIS A 3 9.09 6.77 -14.26
CA HIS A 3 8.27 6.35 -13.12
C HIS A 3 6.87 6.13 -13.69
N LYS A 4 6.49 4.86 -13.89
CA LYS A 4 5.12 4.51 -14.28
C LYS A 4 4.27 4.60 -13.01
N ALA A 5 4.13 5.83 -12.52
CA ALA A 5 3.16 6.13 -11.48
C ALA A 5 1.79 5.71 -12.01
N LEU A 6 0.98 5.10 -11.15
CA LEU A 6 -0.43 4.87 -11.48
C LEU A 6 -1.04 6.22 -11.89
N THR A 7 -1.87 6.20 -12.94
CA THR A 7 -2.74 7.33 -13.24
C THR A 7 -3.72 7.53 -12.09
N ILE A 8 -4.37 8.70 -12.03
CA ILE A 8 -5.35 9.00 -10.99
C ILE A 8 -6.44 7.91 -10.95
N ASP A 9 -6.97 7.49 -12.10
CA ASP A 9 -7.96 6.39 -12.18
C ASP A 9 -7.43 5.06 -11.61
N GLY A 10 -6.13 4.79 -11.81
CA GLY A 10 -5.48 3.62 -11.24
C GLY A 10 -5.42 3.70 -9.72
N LEU A 11 -5.09 4.87 -9.17
CA LEU A 11 -5.06 5.09 -7.73
C LEU A 11 -6.45 4.96 -7.12
N GLU A 12 -7.49 5.48 -7.79
CA GLU A 12 -8.88 5.34 -7.35
C GLU A 12 -9.31 3.86 -7.32
N THR A 13 -8.96 3.09 -8.35
CA THR A 13 -9.25 1.64 -8.39
C THR A 13 -8.57 0.90 -7.25
N VAL A 14 -7.30 1.22 -6.97
CA VAL A 14 -6.55 0.60 -5.86
C VAL A 14 -7.13 1.02 -4.52
N TYR A 15 -7.50 2.29 -4.35
CA TYR A 15 -8.10 2.80 -3.11
C TYR A 15 -9.46 2.15 -2.84
N ASP A 16 -10.32 2.02 -3.85
CA ASP A 16 -11.63 1.37 -3.73
C ASP A 16 -11.50 -0.13 -3.35
N ALA A 17 -10.55 -0.83 -3.99
CA ALA A 17 -10.22 -2.20 -3.64
C ALA A 17 -9.68 -2.31 -2.20
N LEU A 18 -8.85 -1.36 -1.77
CA LEU A 18 -8.30 -1.31 -0.41
C LEU A 18 -9.42 -1.09 0.62
N ALA A 19 -10.33 -0.15 0.35
CA ALA A 19 -11.46 0.17 1.22
C ALA A 19 -12.39 -1.05 1.38
N THR A 20 -12.72 -1.71 0.28
CA THR A 20 -13.51 -2.95 0.29
C THR A 20 -12.83 -4.07 1.08
N ALA A 21 -11.51 -4.24 0.91
CA ALA A 21 -10.76 -5.26 1.63
C ALA A 21 -10.64 -4.96 3.14
N ILE A 22 -10.49 -3.69 3.51
CA ILE A 22 -10.48 -3.25 4.91
C ILE A 22 -11.85 -3.51 5.57
N ASP A 23 -12.94 -3.17 4.88
CA ASP A 23 -14.30 -3.42 5.36
C ASP A 23 -14.53 -4.92 5.59
N GLN A 24 -14.09 -5.75 4.62
CA GLN A 24 -14.20 -7.21 4.71
C GLN A 24 -13.31 -7.82 5.80
N ALA A 25 -12.14 -7.25 6.06
CA ALA A 25 -11.28 -7.68 7.17
C ALA A 25 -11.90 -7.33 8.54
N GLY A 26 -12.64 -6.23 8.61
CA GLY A 26 -13.23 -5.67 9.82
C GLY A 26 -12.24 -4.82 10.61
N ALA A 27 -12.76 -3.89 11.42
CA ALA A 27 -11.97 -2.88 12.14
C ALA A 27 -10.83 -3.46 13.00
N ASP A 28 -11.06 -4.59 13.68
CA ASP A 28 -10.05 -5.28 14.49
C ASP A 28 -8.88 -5.84 13.68
N LYS A 29 -9.10 -6.18 12.41
CA LYS A 29 -8.07 -6.79 11.54
C LYS A 29 -7.58 -5.87 10.44
N ALA A 30 -8.16 -4.68 10.28
CA ALA A 30 -7.76 -3.70 9.28
C ALA A 30 -6.26 -3.40 9.35
N GLN A 31 -5.72 -3.16 10.54
CA GLN A 31 -4.30 -2.87 10.72
C GLN A 31 -3.43 -4.09 10.39
N LEU A 32 -3.83 -5.30 10.81
CA LEU A 32 -3.12 -6.54 10.49
C LEU A 32 -3.12 -6.82 8.97
N PHE A 33 -4.25 -6.57 8.30
CA PHE A 33 -4.40 -6.68 6.86
C PHE A 33 -3.47 -5.71 6.12
N LEU A 34 -3.46 -4.44 6.50
CA LEU A 34 -2.62 -3.42 5.88
C LEU A 34 -1.13 -3.74 6.03
N VAL A 35 -0.70 -4.18 7.23
CA VAL A 35 0.70 -4.61 7.45
C VAL A 35 1.04 -5.81 6.56
N LYS A 36 0.14 -6.80 6.45
CA LYS A 36 0.37 -7.98 5.60
C LYS A 36 0.42 -7.62 4.11
N LEU A 37 -0.44 -6.73 3.64
CA LEU A 37 -0.42 -6.22 2.27
C LEU A 37 0.89 -5.47 1.98
N ALA A 38 1.34 -4.64 2.92
CA ALA A 38 2.58 -3.89 2.81
C ALA A 38 3.79 -4.84 2.72
N LEU A 39 3.85 -5.89 3.55
CA LEU A 39 4.91 -6.92 3.49
C LEU A 39 4.89 -7.71 2.17
N LEU A 40 3.70 -8.03 1.64
CA LEU A 40 3.57 -8.68 0.33
C LEU A 40 4.09 -7.79 -0.79
N ASN A 41 3.80 -6.49 -0.74
CA ASN A 41 4.33 -5.52 -1.70
C ASN A 41 5.84 -5.37 -1.58
N ALA A 42 6.40 -5.33 -0.36
CA ALA A 42 7.84 -5.33 -0.13
C ALA A 42 8.52 -6.55 -0.74
N ASN A 43 7.91 -7.73 -0.58
CA ASN A 43 8.41 -8.97 -1.17
C ASN A 43 8.34 -8.95 -2.71
N ALA A 44 7.25 -8.43 -3.28
CA ALA A 44 7.09 -8.28 -4.72
C ALA A 44 8.06 -7.25 -5.33
N LEU A 45 8.37 -6.18 -4.59
CA LEU A 45 9.39 -5.19 -4.96
C LEU A 45 10.81 -5.77 -4.87
N ALA A 46 11.02 -6.78 -4.03
CA ALA A 46 12.32 -7.41 -3.76
C ALA A 46 13.43 -6.40 -3.36
N ASP A 47 13.04 -5.24 -2.81
CA ASP A 47 13.94 -4.17 -2.38
C ASP A 47 13.48 -3.61 -1.04
N GLU A 48 14.21 -3.98 0.02
CA GLU A 48 13.92 -3.53 1.39
C GLU A 48 14.21 -2.03 1.59
N THR A 49 15.19 -1.48 0.86
CA THR A 49 15.61 -0.08 1.03
C THR A 49 14.57 0.84 0.42
N LEU A 50 14.08 0.51 -0.78
CA LEU A 50 13.01 1.23 -1.44
C LEU A 50 11.73 1.21 -0.59
N PHE A 51 11.39 0.06 -0.02
CA PHE A 51 10.22 -0.07 0.83
C PHE A 51 10.34 0.74 2.13
N GLN A 52 11.51 0.77 2.77
CA GLN A 52 11.74 1.64 3.94
C GLN A 52 11.66 3.14 3.60
N GLN A 53 12.14 3.54 2.42
CA GLN A 53 11.97 4.91 1.93
C GLN A 53 10.49 5.25 1.74
N GLN A 54 9.69 4.33 1.19
CA GLN A 54 8.24 4.51 1.05
C GLN A 54 7.53 4.62 2.40
N ILE A 55 7.91 3.81 3.40
CA ILE A 55 7.38 3.95 4.76
C ILE A 55 7.68 5.35 5.32
N THR A 56 8.92 5.80 5.17
CA THR A 56 9.33 7.12 5.68
C THR A 56 8.57 8.25 4.97
N ALA A 57 8.40 8.15 3.66
CA ALA A 57 7.64 9.11 2.87
C ALA A 57 6.16 9.14 3.29
N ALA A 58 5.54 7.97 3.48
CA ALA A 58 4.16 7.86 3.94
C ALA A 58 3.97 8.44 5.36
N LEU A 59 4.95 8.30 6.25
CA LEU A 59 4.91 8.91 7.60
C LEU A 59 5.05 10.43 7.59
N GLN A 60 5.69 11.01 6.57
CA GLN A 60 5.84 12.47 6.43
C GLN A 60 4.59 13.14 5.84
N ASP A 61 3.77 12.39 5.11
CA ASP A 61 2.56 12.85 4.41
C ASP A 61 1.26 12.47 5.13
N LEU A 62 1.37 11.89 6.34
CA LEU A 62 0.25 11.39 7.15
C LEU A 62 -0.44 12.51 7.96
#